data_AF-A0A522X309-F1
#
_entry.id   AF-A0A522X309-F1
#
_cell.length_a   1.000
_cell.length_b   1.000
_cell.length_c   1.000
_cell.angle_alpha   90.00
_cell.angle_beta   90.00
_cell.angle_gamma   90.00
#
_symmetry.space_group_name_H-M   'P 1'
#
loop_
_entity.id
_entity.type
_entity.pdbx_description
1 polymer ?
#
loop_
_entity_poly.entity_id
_entity_poly.type
_entity_poly.pdbx_seq_one_letter_code
_entity_poly.pdbx_strand_id
1 'polypeptide(L)'
;QRRPYSMWLSGVYPRALDGLCKILSLDMRVIDPAWIGMKLRKLLNFGEPLGDFMARVPGGEKMESYPSTVSYVAKLIIHRYAMLGILDEHGYPVQQMGVLEVPAAQSKSSGVKPMTGKVCKECGNATVIKKDGCEFCTSCGTIGACG
;
A
#
# COMPACT_ATOMS: atom_id res chain seq x y z
N GLN A 1 0.08 13.70 -15.40
CA GLN A 1 -0.03 12.76 -14.27
C GLN A 1 0.56 11.41 -14.70
N ARG A 2 1.46 10.80 -13.92
CA ARG A 2 2.05 9.49 -14.27
C ARG A 2 1.13 8.39 -13.75
N ARG A 3 0.23 7.85 -14.59
CA ARG A 3 -0.64 6.72 -14.24
C ARG A 3 -0.32 5.52 -15.12
N PRO A 4 -0.05 4.34 -14.55
CA PRO A 4 0.01 3.10 -15.33
C PRO A 4 -1.31 2.89 -16.08
N TYR A 5 -1.23 2.35 -17.29
CA TYR A 5 -2.40 2.19 -18.17
C TYR A 5 -2.66 0.74 -18.58
N SER A 6 -1.59 -0.05 -18.75
CA SER A 6 -1.67 -1.47 -19.09
C SER A 6 -0.38 -2.18 -18.69
N MET A 7 -0.47 -3.50 -18.56
CA MET A 7 0.67 -4.39 -18.38
C MET A 7 0.55 -5.61 -19.28
N TRP A 8 1.72 -6.11 -19.69
CA TRP A 8 1.86 -7.27 -20.56
C TRP A 8 3.09 -8.05 -20.13
N LEU A 9 3.09 -9.34 -20.44
CA LEU A 9 4.26 -10.21 -20.27
C LEU A 9 4.90 -10.44 -21.64
N SER A 10 6.20 -10.71 -21.62
CA SER A 10 6.98 -11.03 -22.83
C SER A 10 7.79 -12.29 -22.60
N GLY A 11 8.14 -12.99 -23.68
CA GLY A 11 8.83 -14.27 -23.61
C GLY A 11 7.87 -15.45 -23.44
N VAL A 12 8.38 -16.56 -22.92
CA VAL A 12 7.61 -17.80 -22.71
C VAL A 12 7.03 -17.79 -21.31
N TYR A 13 5.69 -17.81 -21.21
CA TYR A 13 4.97 -17.86 -19.94
C TYR A 13 3.64 -18.62 -20.10
N PRO A 14 3.02 -19.07 -18.99
CA PRO A 14 1.73 -19.76 -19.06
C PRO A 14 0.62 -18.87 -19.62
N ARG A 15 -0.10 -19.33 -20.66
CA ARG A 15 -1.21 -18.59 -21.29
C ARG A 15 -2.30 -18.13 -20.32
N ALA A 16 -2.46 -18.81 -19.19
CA ALA A 16 -3.39 -18.38 -18.13
C ALA A 16 -3.10 -16.95 -17.61
N LEU A 17 -1.85 -16.47 -17.68
CA LEU A 17 -1.46 -15.14 -17.25
C LEU A 17 -1.94 -14.02 -18.20
N ASP A 18 -2.35 -14.34 -19.42
CA ASP A 18 -2.91 -13.34 -20.35
C ASP A 18 -4.20 -12.74 -19.79
N GLY A 19 -5.05 -13.57 -19.20
CA GLY A 19 -6.28 -13.13 -18.52
C GLY A 19 -6.00 -12.23 -17.33
N LEU A 20 -4.99 -12.58 -16.53
CA LEU A 20 -4.53 -11.76 -15.41
C LEU A 20 -4.04 -10.38 -15.89
N CYS A 21 -3.18 -10.33 -16.91
CA CYS A 21 -2.67 -9.09 -17.49
C CYS A 21 -3.80 -8.20 -18.01
N LYS A 22 -4.80 -8.80 -18.68
CA LYS A 22 -5.96 -8.10 -19.20
C LYS A 22 -6.81 -7.48 -18.08
N ILE A 23 -7.11 -8.25 -17.03
CA ILE A 23 -7.90 -7.75 -15.89
C ILE A 23 -7.14 -6.64 -15.14
N LEU A 24 -5.86 -6.84 -14.85
CA LEU A 24 -5.05 -5.81 -14.19
C LEU A 24 -4.97 -4.54 -15.03
N SER A 25 -4.80 -4.65 -16.35
CA SER A 25 -4.83 -3.49 -17.26
C SER A 25 -6.15 -2.73 -17.22
N LEU A 26 -7.29 -3.41 -16.99
CA LEU A 26 -8.57 -2.73 -16.79
C LEU A 26 -8.60 -1.99 -15.45
N ASP A 27 -8.09 -2.60 -14.37
CA ASP A 27 -8.01 -1.93 -13.06
C ASP A 27 -7.06 -0.72 -13.06
N MET A 28 -5.99 -0.74 -13.86
CA MET A 28 -5.07 0.39 -14.01
C MET A 28 -5.76 1.65 -14.55
N ARG A 29 -6.85 1.48 -15.30
CA ARG A 29 -7.64 2.57 -15.87
C ARG A 29 -8.70 3.11 -14.90
N VAL A 30 -8.98 2.37 -13.82
CA VAL A 30 -9.89 2.84 -12.78
C VAL A 30 -9.25 4.08 -12.12
N ILE A 31 -10.08 5.10 -11.94
CA ILE A 31 -9.61 6.40 -11.46
C ILE A 31 -8.96 6.29 -10.08
N ASP A 32 -9.55 5.51 -9.18
CA ASP A 32 -9.09 5.31 -7.79
C ASP A 32 -8.00 4.22 -7.66
N PRO A 33 -6.76 4.56 -7.26
CA PRO A 33 -5.69 3.60 -7.08
C PRO A 33 -5.94 2.60 -5.94
N ALA A 34 -6.87 2.90 -5.01
CA ALA A 34 -7.27 1.95 -3.97
C ALA A 34 -7.82 0.64 -4.57
N TRP A 35 -8.45 0.72 -5.74
CA TRP A 35 -9.05 -0.43 -6.42
C TRP A 35 -7.99 -1.47 -6.81
N ILE A 36 -6.98 -1.04 -7.57
CA ILE A 36 -5.89 -1.92 -7.96
C ILE A 36 -5.04 -2.34 -6.76
N GLY A 37 -4.81 -1.44 -5.79
CA GLY A 37 -4.11 -1.75 -4.55
C GLY A 37 -4.75 -2.90 -3.78
N MET A 38 -6.08 -2.90 -3.61
CA MET A 38 -6.82 -3.97 -2.95
C MET A 38 -6.63 -5.32 -3.67
N LYS A 39 -6.73 -5.32 -5.00
CA LYS A 39 -6.56 -6.55 -5.80
C LYS A 39 -5.14 -7.09 -5.69
N LEU A 40 -4.12 -6.23 -5.86
CA LEU A 40 -2.72 -6.61 -5.76
C LEU A 40 -2.38 -7.17 -4.39
N ARG A 41 -2.88 -6.57 -3.30
CA ARG A 41 -2.67 -7.11 -1.94
C ARG A 41 -3.26 -8.50 -1.74
N LYS A 42 -4.41 -8.81 -2.36
CA LYS A 42 -4.97 -10.18 -2.32
C LYS A 42 -4.08 -11.16 -3.08
N LEU A 43 -3.50 -10.74 -4.21
CA LEU A 43 -2.62 -11.58 -5.03
C LEU A 43 -1.26 -11.88 -4.36
N LEU A 44 -0.79 -11.05 -3.42
CA LEU A 44 0.45 -11.29 -2.67
C LEU A 44 0.49 -12.64 -1.95
N ASN A 45 -0.67 -13.16 -1.54
CA ASN A 45 -0.78 -14.42 -0.81
C ASN A 45 -1.43 -15.53 -1.65
N PHE A 46 -1.58 -15.32 -2.96
CA PHE A 46 -2.11 -16.35 -3.85
C PHE A 46 -1.08 -17.47 -3.99
N GLY A 47 -1.47 -18.70 -3.65
CA GLY A 47 -0.63 -19.89 -3.79
C GLY A 47 -0.98 -20.69 -5.04
N GLU A 48 0.05 -21.20 -5.71
CA GLU A 48 -0.06 -22.17 -6.80
C GLU A 48 0.45 -23.52 -6.30
N PRO A 49 -0.14 -24.67 -6.70
CA PRO A 49 0.39 -25.98 -6.33
C PRO A 49 1.83 -26.13 -6.83
N LEU A 50 2.77 -26.37 -5.90
CA LEU A 50 4.21 -26.45 -6.19
C LEU A 50 4.76 -25.19 -6.91
N GLY A 51 4.14 -24.05 -6.67
CA GLY A 51 4.50 -22.78 -7.30
C GLY A 51 5.30 -21.85 -6.40
N ASP A 52 5.71 -22.29 -5.21
CA ASP A 52 6.55 -21.49 -4.33
C ASP A 52 7.99 -21.41 -4.83
N PHE A 53 8.59 -20.23 -4.75
CA PHE A 53 9.99 -20.02 -5.15
C PHE A 53 10.63 -18.85 -4.41
N MET A 54 11.96 -18.85 -4.38
CA MET A 54 12.75 -17.75 -3.83
C MET A 54 13.03 -16.71 -4.91
N ALA A 55 12.79 -15.44 -4.60
CA ALA A 55 13.14 -14.32 -5.47
C ALA A 55 13.61 -13.11 -4.69
N ARG A 56 14.30 -12.19 -5.38
CA ARG A 56 14.83 -10.97 -4.77
C ARG A 56 13.69 -10.00 -4.44
N VAL A 57 13.74 -9.40 -3.25
CA VAL A 57 12.80 -8.35 -2.87
C VAL A 57 13.05 -7.14 -3.78
N PRO A 58 12.02 -6.61 -4.47
CA PRO A 58 12.21 -5.47 -5.37
C PRO A 58 12.82 -4.26 -4.63
N GLY A 59 13.92 -3.73 -5.17
CA GLY A 59 14.66 -2.61 -4.58
C GLY A 59 15.68 -2.99 -3.48
N GLY A 60 15.70 -4.24 -3.01
CA GLY A 60 16.64 -4.71 -2.00
C GLY A 60 17.57 -5.81 -2.54
N GLU A 61 18.58 -6.20 -1.78
CA GLU A 61 19.48 -7.34 -2.09
C GLU A 61 18.99 -8.68 -1.50
N LYS A 62 18.01 -8.60 -0.59
CA LYS A 62 17.49 -9.74 0.15
C LYS A 62 16.66 -10.67 -0.76
N MET A 63 16.77 -11.97 -0.52
CA MET A 63 15.92 -13.01 -1.12
C MET A 63 14.80 -13.40 -0.14
N GLU A 64 13.58 -13.60 -0.65
CA GLU A 64 12.41 -14.04 0.12
C GLU A 64 11.65 -15.11 -0.65
N SER A 65 10.90 -15.96 0.06
CA SER A 65 10.02 -16.96 -0.54
C SER A 65 8.69 -16.33 -0.92
N TYR A 66 8.21 -16.62 -2.13
CA TYR A 66 6.93 -16.19 -2.68
C TYR A 66 6.08 -17.42 -3.00
N PRO A 67 4.76 -17.40 -2.69
CA PRO A 67 3.90 -18.57 -2.83
C PRO A 67 3.49 -18.93 -4.27
N SER A 68 3.70 -18.04 -5.24
CA SER A 68 3.34 -18.25 -6.65
C SER A 68 4.00 -17.23 -7.58
N THR A 69 3.98 -17.50 -8.89
CA THR A 69 4.47 -16.52 -9.88
C THR A 69 3.60 -15.26 -9.86
N VAL A 70 2.29 -15.44 -9.70
CA VAL A 70 1.32 -14.35 -9.59
C VAL A 70 1.61 -13.45 -8.38
N SER A 71 1.97 -14.04 -7.24
CA SER A 71 2.30 -13.28 -6.03
C SER A 71 3.53 -12.38 -6.22
N TYR A 72 4.55 -12.89 -6.90
CA TYR A 72 5.76 -12.11 -7.18
C TYR A 72 5.50 -11.02 -8.22
N VAL A 73 4.70 -11.30 -9.26
CA VAL A 73 4.23 -10.28 -10.23
C VAL A 73 3.47 -9.18 -9.50
N ALA A 74 2.59 -9.50 -8.55
CA ALA A 74 1.88 -8.51 -7.75
C ALA A 74 2.84 -7.65 -6.92
N LYS A 75 3.87 -8.25 -6.30
CA LYS A 75 4.92 -7.52 -5.57
C LYS A 75 5.69 -6.55 -6.46
N LEU A 76 6.05 -6.96 -7.67
CA LEU A 76 6.72 -6.10 -8.66
C LEU A 76 5.84 -4.92 -9.10
N ILE A 77 4.55 -5.15 -9.31
CA ILE A 77 3.60 -4.08 -9.66
C ILE A 77 3.45 -3.10 -8.50
N ILE A 78 3.27 -3.57 -7.26
CA ILE A 78 3.20 -2.70 -6.07
C ILE A 78 4.46 -1.85 -5.97
N HIS A 79 5.64 -2.45 -6.13
CA HIS A 79 6.90 -1.71 -6.10
C HIS A 79 6.97 -0.64 -7.21
N ARG A 80 6.50 -0.94 -8.42
CA ARG A 80 6.42 0.06 -9.49
C ARG A 80 5.46 1.20 -9.16
N TYR A 81 4.31 0.91 -8.57
CA TYR A 81 3.35 1.92 -8.11
C TYR A 81 3.93 2.79 -6.98
N ALA A 82 4.73 2.21 -6.09
CA ALA A 82 5.45 2.92 -5.04
C ALA A 82 6.50 3.88 -5.62
N MET A 83 7.30 3.43 -6.59
CA MET A 83 8.24 4.30 -7.31
C MET A 83 7.57 5.46 -8.05
N LEU A 84 6.30 5.30 -8.44
CA LEU A 84 5.51 6.36 -9.09
C LEU A 84 4.79 7.29 -8.09
N GLY A 85 4.86 7.00 -6.78
CA GLY A 85 4.20 7.76 -5.72
C GLY A 85 2.67 7.60 -5.70
N ILE A 86 2.15 6.49 -6.25
CA ILE A 86 0.71 6.22 -6.34
C ILE A 86 0.23 5.36 -5.16
N LEU A 87 0.98 4.29 -4.88
CA LEU A 87 0.79 3.44 -3.70
C LEU A 87 2.01 3.57 -2.79
N ASP A 88 1.92 3.10 -1.55
CA ASP A 88 3.06 2.83 -0.69
C ASP A 88 3.67 1.44 -0.97
N GLU A 89 4.73 1.09 -0.25
CA GLU A 89 5.43 -0.19 -0.37
C GLU A 89 4.56 -1.41 0.03
N HIS A 90 3.44 -1.17 0.70
CA HIS A 90 2.47 -2.17 1.15
C HIS A 90 1.24 -2.25 0.22
N GLY A 91 1.17 -1.44 -0.83
CA GLY A 91 0.06 -1.42 -1.79
C GLY A 91 -1.17 -0.65 -1.32
N TYR A 92 -1.04 0.30 -0.39
CA TYR A 92 -2.09 1.25 -0.02
C TYR A 92 -1.92 2.57 -0.79
N PRO A 93 -3.01 3.26 -1.17
CA PRO A 93 -2.91 4.52 -1.89
C PRO A 93 -2.29 5.62 -1.02
N VAL A 94 -1.32 6.36 -1.57
CA VAL A 94 -0.70 7.50 -0.90
C VAL A 94 -1.71 8.63 -0.68
N GLN A 95 -2.61 8.83 -1.66
CA GLN A 95 -3.73 9.75 -1.57
C GLN A 95 -5.04 9.00 -1.78
N GLN A 96 -5.92 9.07 -0.79
CA GLN A 96 -7.28 8.54 -0.86
C GLN A 96 -8.15 9.46 -1.70
N MET A 97 -8.80 8.93 -2.74
CA MET A 97 -9.72 9.72 -3.57
C MET A 97 -11.18 9.61 -3.13
N GLY A 98 -11.50 8.73 -2.18
CA GLY A 98 -12.83 8.61 -1.59
C GLY A 98 -13.90 8.02 -2.51
N VAL A 99 -13.52 7.42 -3.64
CA VAL A 99 -14.46 6.75 -4.56
C VAL A 99 -14.78 5.34 -4.05
N LEU A 100 -13.80 4.67 -3.43
CA LEU A 100 -13.96 3.41 -2.72
C LEU A 100 -14.11 3.65 -1.22
N GLU A 101 -15.20 3.17 -0.62
CA GLU A 101 -15.29 3.03 0.83
C GLU A 101 -14.43 1.85 1.30
N VAL A 102 -13.34 2.14 1.99
CA VAL A 102 -12.52 1.12 2.65
C VAL A 102 -13.11 0.88 4.05
N PRO A 103 -13.44 -0.37 4.43
CA PRO A 103 -13.92 -0.69 5.77
C PRO A 103 -12.93 -0.18 6.83
N ALA A 104 -13.44 0.44 7.90
CA ALA A 104 -12.62 1.11 8.92
C ALA A 104 -11.47 0.25 9.48
N ALA A 105 -11.67 -1.08 9.57
CA ALA A 105 -10.67 -2.04 10.03
C ALA A 105 -9.41 -2.14 9.14
N GLN A 106 -9.49 -1.75 7.87
CA GLN A 106 -8.36 -1.78 6.92
C GLN A 106 -7.78 -0.38 6.64
N SER A 107 -8.37 0.66 7.22
CA SER A 107 -7.82 2.02 7.19
C SER A 107 -6.68 2.14 8.21
N LYS A 108 -5.55 1.47 7.94
CA LYS A 108 -4.27 1.95 8.51
C LYS A 108 -3.84 3.19 7.71
N SER A 109 -4.65 4.24 7.78
CA SER A 109 -4.12 5.58 7.59
C SER A 109 -3.22 5.81 8.81
N SER A 110 -1.92 5.73 8.62
CA SER A 110 -0.91 6.16 9.61
C SER A 110 -0.99 7.66 9.94
N GLY A 111 -2.04 8.37 9.52
CA GLY A 111 -2.40 9.67 10.03
C GLY A 111 -3.45 9.51 11.12
N VAL A 112 -3.02 9.60 12.39
CA VAL A 112 -3.92 10.08 13.43
C VAL A 112 -4.49 11.40 12.90
N LYS A 113 -5.81 11.49 12.69
CA LYS A 113 -6.42 12.75 12.26
C LYS A 113 -5.99 13.81 13.28
N PRO A 114 -5.30 14.90 12.85
CA PRO A 114 -4.84 15.91 13.79
C PRO A 114 -6.07 16.50 14.46
N MET A 115 -6.20 16.24 15.76
CA MET A 115 -7.28 16.81 16.56
C MET A 115 -6.77 18.13 17.11
N THR A 116 -7.56 19.19 16.93
CA THR A 116 -7.23 20.53 17.43
C THR A 116 -7.10 20.48 18.95
N GLY A 117 -5.96 20.91 19.45
CA GLY A 117 -5.59 20.85 20.86
C GLY A 117 -4.61 21.96 21.24
N LYS A 118 -3.83 21.76 22.30
CA LYS A 118 -2.79 22.72 22.71
C LYS A 118 -1.63 22.73 21.71
N VAL A 119 -0.89 23.84 21.67
CA VAL A 119 0.34 23.98 20.87
C VAL A 119 1.41 23.04 21.41
N CYS A 120 1.93 22.17 20.53
CA CYS A 120 3.04 21.29 20.84
C CYS A 120 4.34 22.10 20.96
N LYS A 121 5.10 21.87 22.03
CA LYS A 121 6.40 22.54 22.26
C LYS A 121 7.50 22.08 21.30
N GLU A 122 7.36 20.91 20.68
CA GLU A 122 8.37 20.37 19.74
C GLU A 122 8.08 20.73 18.28
N CYS A 123 6.84 20.58 17.82
CA CYS A 123 6.50 20.79 16.40
C CYS A 123 5.70 22.07 16.12
N GLY A 124 5.28 22.82 17.15
CA GLY A 124 4.55 24.09 17.00
C GLY A 124 3.09 23.95 16.52
N ASN A 125 2.63 22.75 16.19
CA ASN A 125 1.23 22.52 15.79
C ASN A 125 0.30 22.45 17.01
N ALA A 126 -0.88 23.06 16.90
CA ALA A 126 -1.95 23.06 17.90
C ALA A 126 -2.72 21.72 17.92
N THR A 127 -2.00 20.62 18.20
CA THR A 127 -2.51 19.25 18.02
C THR A 127 -2.26 18.32 19.22
N VAL A 128 -1.97 18.88 20.40
CA VAL A 128 -1.77 18.11 21.65
C VAL A 128 -3.10 17.82 22.34
N ILE A 129 -3.39 16.54 22.57
CA ILE A 129 -4.57 16.02 23.27
C ILE A 129 -4.16 15.24 24.52
N LYS A 130 -5.06 15.07 25.51
CA LYS A 130 -4.86 14.07 26.56
C LYS A 130 -5.36 12.71 26.08
N LYS A 131 -4.49 11.70 26.05
CA LYS A 131 -4.82 10.32 25.73
C LYS A 131 -4.18 9.41 26.79
N ASP A 132 -4.99 8.54 27.41
CA ASP A 132 -4.53 7.57 28.42
C ASP A 132 -3.78 8.20 29.61
N GLY A 133 -4.19 9.41 30.03
CA GLY A 133 -3.55 10.15 31.14
C GLY A 133 -2.30 10.94 30.75
N CYS A 134 -1.83 10.85 29.51
CA CYS A 134 -0.68 11.59 29.02
C CYS A 134 -1.05 12.65 27.98
N GLU A 135 -0.29 13.73 27.92
CA GLU A 135 -0.32 14.65 26.78
C GLU A 135 0.29 13.96 25.54
N PHE A 136 -0.43 13.92 24.42
CA PHE A 136 -0.02 13.27 23.18
C PHE A 136 -0.22 14.22 21.99
N CYS A 137 0.83 14.46 21.21
CA CYS A 137 0.72 15.26 19.99
C CYS A 137 0.25 14.40 18.82
N THR A 138 -0.95 14.68 18.31
CA THR A 138 -1.50 13.94 17.15
C THR A 138 -0.79 14.23 15.82
N SER A 139 0.01 15.30 15.74
CA SER A 139 0.74 15.67 14.52
C SER A 139 2.17 15.13 14.45
N CYS A 140 2.89 14.98 15.57
CA CYS A 140 4.27 14.50 15.59
C CYS A 140 4.49 13.23 16.44
N GLY A 141 3.48 12.80 17.21
CA GLY A 141 3.53 11.60 18.03
C GLY A 141 4.24 11.76 19.38
N THR A 142 4.74 12.95 19.72
CA THR A 142 5.44 13.20 21.00
C THR A 142 4.50 13.02 22.19
N ILE A 143 4.97 12.33 23.24
CA ILE A 143 4.28 12.14 24.52
C ILE A 143 4.88 13.11 25.55
N GLY A 144 4.04 13.96 26.14
CA GLY A 144 4.37 14.94 27.18
C GLY A 144 4.08 14.42 28.59
N ALA A 145 3.70 15.34 29.49
CA ALA A 145 3.47 14.98 30.89
C ALA A 145 2.31 13.97 31.05
N CYS A 146 2.54 12.95 31.87
CA CYS A 146 1.56 11.93 32.25
C CYS A 146 1.09 12.17 33.68
N GLY A 147 -0.23 12.35 33.86
CA GLY A 147 -0.90 12.66 35.13
C GLY A 147 -2.41 12.69 35.01
#